data_AF-A0A382Z865-F1
#
_entry.id   AF-A0A382Z865-F1
#
_cell.length_a   1.000
_cell.length_b   1.000
_cell.length_c   1.000
_cell.angle_alpha   90.00
_cell.angle_beta   90.00
_cell.angle_gamma   90.00
#
_symmetry.space_group_name_H-M   'P 1'
#
loop_
_entity.id
_entity.type
_entity.pdbx_description
1 polymer ?
#
loop_
_entity_poly.entity_id
_entity_poly.type
_entity_poly.pdbx_seq_one_letter_code
_entity_poly.pdbx_strand_id
1 'polypeptide(L)'
;MAELPVGSPLLELAAGLRDQGFGSLVTYSPKVFVPLTELCRDVCHYCTFAKRPRQLSNVYMTERQVLDIAGRGTRTGCHEVLFTLGDKPESRYR
;
A
#
# COMPACT_ATOMS: atom_id res chain seq x y z
N MET A 1 25.46 21.25 -12.10
CA MET A 1 24.56 20.60 -11.12
C MET A 1 24.90 21.19 -9.77
N ALA A 2 23.94 21.80 -9.07
CA ALA A 2 24.20 22.32 -7.73
C ALA A 2 24.52 21.14 -6.80
N GLU A 3 25.55 21.28 -5.99
CA GLU A 3 25.92 20.31 -4.96
C GLU A 3 24.84 20.37 -3.87
N LEU A 4 24.10 19.27 -3.68
CA LEU A 4 23.07 19.21 -2.66
C LEU A 4 23.73 19.02 -1.29
N PRO A 5 23.27 19.73 -0.25
CA PRO A 5 23.73 19.47 1.10
C PRO A 5 23.47 18.00 1.51
N VAL A 6 24.29 17.45 2.39
CA VAL A 6 24.14 16.10 2.95
C VAL A 6 24.00 16.21 4.47
N GLY A 7 23.22 15.32 5.08
CA GLY A 7 22.99 15.31 6.53
C GLY A 7 21.96 16.36 6.96
N SER A 8 22.16 16.99 8.11
CA SER A 8 21.21 17.95 8.69
C SER A 8 20.79 19.07 7.74
N PRO A 9 21.69 19.72 6.98
CA PRO A 9 21.29 20.81 6.09
C PRO A 9 20.37 20.35 4.94
N LEU A 10 20.40 19.08 4.56
CA LEU A 10 19.43 18.52 3.60
C LEU A 10 18.03 18.41 4.21
N LEU A 11 17.96 17.96 5.48
CA LEU A 11 16.70 17.81 6.20
C LEU A 11 16.04 19.17 6.44
N GLU A 12 16.84 20.19 6.79
CA GLU A 12 16.39 21.57 6.98
C GLU A 12 15.85 22.17 5.67
N LEU A 13 16.59 21.99 4.57
CA LEU A 13 16.13 22.44 3.25
C LEU A 13 14.82 21.76 2.84
N ALA A 14 14.72 20.44 3.02
CA ALA A 14 13.51 19.68 2.70
C ALA A 14 12.32 20.10 3.58
N ALA A 15 12.54 20.34 4.87
CA ALA A 15 11.52 20.84 5.79
C ALA A 15 11.04 22.23 5.37
N GLY A 16 11.96 23.14 5.04
CA GLY A 16 11.63 24.48 4.56
C GLY A 16 10.79 24.45 3.28
N LEU A 17 11.13 23.60 2.31
CA LEU A 17 10.35 23.44 1.07
C LEU A 17 8.96 22.85 1.34
N ARG A 18 8.87 21.83 2.19
CA ARG A 18 7.58 21.25 2.62
C ARG A 18 6.70 22.32 3.26
N ASP A 19 7.23 23.08 4.21
CA ASP A 19 6.47 24.06 4.96
C ASP A 19 6.03 25.25 4.08
N GLN A 20 6.86 25.64 3.10
CA GLN A 20 6.47 26.63 2.08
C GLN A 20 5.32 26.14 1.19
N GLY A 21 5.33 24.85 0.80
CA GLY A 21 4.32 24.29 -0.10
C GLY A 21 3.02 23.88 0.59
N PHE A 22 3.09 23.34 1.80
CA PHE A 22 1.98 22.68 2.49
C PHE A 22 1.65 23.27 3.86
N GLY A 23 2.48 24.16 4.39
CA GLY A 23 2.34 24.69 5.75
C GLY A 23 2.52 23.61 6.82
N SER A 24 1.89 23.80 7.97
CA SER A 24 1.94 22.88 9.11
C SER A 24 0.81 21.85 9.15
N LEU A 25 -0.15 21.91 8.22
CA LEU A 25 -1.29 21.01 8.19
C LEU A 25 -0.89 19.62 7.69
N VAL A 26 -1.00 18.60 8.54
CA VAL A 26 -0.84 17.20 8.16
C VAL A 26 -2.22 16.59 7.92
N THR A 27 -2.47 16.12 6.70
CA THR A 27 -3.69 15.39 6.35
C THR A 27 -3.46 13.89 6.37
N TYR A 28 -4.51 13.13 6.61
CA TYR A 28 -4.49 11.67 6.49
C TYR A 28 -5.81 11.22 5.89
N SER A 29 -5.80 10.03 5.27
CA SER A 29 -7.01 9.42 4.73
C SER A 29 -7.23 8.03 5.36
N PRO A 30 -8.26 7.88 6.22
CA PRO A 30 -8.53 6.62 6.90
C PRO A 30 -9.07 5.60 5.90
N LYS A 31 -8.34 4.49 5.73
CA LYS A 31 -8.65 3.46 4.74
C LYS A 31 -8.45 2.06 5.29
N VAL A 32 -9.22 1.11 4.75
CA VAL A 32 -8.97 -0.31 4.98
C VAL A 32 -8.11 -0.89 3.85
N PHE A 33 -7.36 -1.93 4.20
CA PHE A 33 -6.49 -2.66 3.28
C PHE A 33 -7.17 -3.96 2.85
N VAL A 34 -7.35 -4.16 1.55
CA VAL A 34 -8.02 -5.34 0.98
C VAL A 34 -7.04 -6.11 0.08
N PRO A 35 -6.42 -7.19 0.60
CA PRO A 35 -5.48 -8.02 -0.14
C PRO A 35 -6.24 -9.00 -1.05
N LEU A 36 -6.72 -8.53 -2.20
CA LEU A 36 -7.56 -9.32 -3.11
C LEU A 36 -6.90 -10.64 -3.52
N THR A 37 -5.59 -10.61 -3.72
CA THR A 37 -4.76 -11.80 -3.88
C THR A 37 -3.33 -11.51 -3.45
N GLU A 38 -2.68 -12.50 -2.86
CA GLU A 38 -1.25 -12.47 -2.56
C GLU A 38 -0.42 -13.24 -3.60
N LEU A 39 -1.04 -13.73 -4.69
CA LEU A 39 -0.30 -14.27 -5.82
C LEU A 39 0.29 -13.16 -6.67
N CYS A 40 1.49 -13.40 -7.20
CA CYS A 40 2.17 -12.51 -8.12
C CYS A 40 2.94 -13.32 -9.15
N ARG A 41 2.96 -12.86 -10.41
CA ARG A 41 3.84 -13.39 -11.44
C ARG A 41 5.31 -13.23 -11.05
N ASP A 42 5.66 -12.09 -10.47
CA ASP A 42 7.04 -11.73 -10.19
C ASP A 42 7.58 -12.39 -8.91
N VAL A 43 8.91 -12.44 -8.80
CA VAL A 43 9.63 -13.02 -7.65
C VAL A 43 10.59 -11.96 -7.09
N CYS A 44 10.03 -10.89 -6.54
CA CYS A 44 10.81 -9.86 -5.89
C CYS A 44 11.32 -10.36 -4.54
N HIS A 45 12.64 -10.45 -4.35
CA HIS A 45 13.26 -10.95 -3.11
C HIS A 45 12.92 -10.13 -1.87
N TYR A 46 12.59 -8.85 -2.04
CA TYR A 46 12.17 -7.96 -0.96
C TYR A 46 10.67 -8.01 -0.66
N CYS A 47 9.86 -8.66 -1.51
CA CYS A 47 8.41 -8.64 -1.38
C CYS A 47 7.95 -9.69 -0.38
N THR A 48 7.50 -9.25 0.79
CA THR A 48 6.91 -10.11 1.81
C THR A 48 5.47 -10.50 1.51
N PHE A 49 4.82 -9.80 0.56
CA PHE A 49 3.41 -9.98 0.21
C PHE A 49 3.19 -11.14 -0.76
N ALA A 50 4.09 -11.37 -1.71
CA ALA A 50 3.96 -12.45 -2.68
C ALA A 50 4.08 -13.83 -2.01
N LYS A 51 3.02 -14.64 -2.11
CA LYS A 51 2.96 -16.01 -1.56
C LYS A 51 2.84 -17.04 -2.68
N ARG A 52 3.30 -18.27 -2.42
CA ARG A 52 3.04 -19.41 -3.31
C ARG A 52 1.61 -19.94 -3.05
N PRO A 53 0.89 -20.47 -4.06
CA PRO A 53 -0.49 -20.94 -3.90
C PRO A 53 -0.69 -21.91 -2.72
N ARG A 54 0.26 -22.85 -2.50
CA ARG A 54 0.23 -23.81 -1.39
C ARG A 54 0.25 -23.20 0.02
N GLN A 55 0.55 -21.91 0.14
CA GLN A 55 0.60 -21.20 1.42
C GLN A 55 -0.71 -20.46 1.71
N LEU A 56 -1.62 -20.38 0.73
CA LEU A 56 -2.86 -19.64 0.82
C LEU A 56 -4.03 -20.60 1.02
N SER A 57 -4.92 -20.26 1.94
CA SER A 57 -6.19 -20.96 2.11
C SER A 57 -7.20 -20.61 1.01
N ASN A 58 -7.15 -19.36 0.52
CA ASN A 58 -7.89 -18.88 -0.64
C ASN A 58 -6.96 -18.03 -1.51
N VAL A 59 -6.98 -18.29 -2.81
CA VAL A 59 -6.11 -17.59 -3.79
C VAL A 59 -6.61 -16.18 -4.09
N TYR A 60 -7.93 -16.01 -4.15
CA TYR A 60 -8.60 -14.73 -4.30
C TYR A 60 -9.61 -14.54 -3.18
N MET A 61 -9.76 -13.30 -2.72
CA MET A 61 -10.89 -12.93 -1.89
C MET A 61 -12.19 -12.99 -2.68
N THR A 62 -13.24 -13.48 -2.04
CA THR A 62 -14.61 -13.35 -2.55
C THR A 62 -15.13 -11.93 -2.34
N GLU A 63 -16.11 -11.52 -3.14
CA GLU A 63 -16.79 -10.21 -3.00
C GLU A 63 -17.34 -10.00 -1.59
N ARG A 64 -17.93 -11.05 -0.99
CA ARG A 64 -18.45 -10.97 0.38
C ARG A 64 -17.35 -10.66 1.40
N GLN A 65 -16.18 -11.31 1.27
CA GLN A 65 -15.05 -11.01 2.16
C GLN A 65 -14.55 -9.57 1.98
N VAL A 66 -14.56 -9.05 0.75
CA VAL A 66 -14.23 -7.64 0.48
C VAL A 66 -15.22 -6.70 1.17
N LEU A 67 -16.52 -6.94 0.99
CA LEU A 67 -17.58 -6.16 1.63
C LEU A 67 -17.53 -6.25 3.16
N ASP A 68 -17.17 -7.40 3.72
CA ASP A 68 -17.00 -7.57 5.17
C ASP A 68 -15.84 -6.70 5.71
N ILE A 69 -14.72 -6.59 4.99
CA ILE A 69 -13.62 -5.68 5.34
C ILE A 69 -14.06 -4.22 5.20
N ALA A 70 -14.67 -3.85 4.07
CA ALA A 70 -15.14 -2.50 3.82
C ALA A 70 -16.14 -2.04 4.89
N GLY A 71 -17.12 -2.89 5.22
CA GLY A 71 -18.11 -2.62 6.27
C GLY A 71 -17.49 -2.48 7.66
N ARG A 72 -16.46 -3.28 8.00
CA ARG A 72 -15.68 -3.06 9.23
C ARG A 72 -14.98 -1.70 9.21
N GLY A 73 -14.38 -1.34 8.08
CA GLY A 73 -13.76 -0.03 7.86
C GLY A 73 -14.73 1.13 8.09
N THR A 74 -15.90 1.08 7.49
CA THR A 74 -16.94 2.11 7.67
C THR A 74 -17.32 2.26 9.14
N ARG A 75 -17.49 1.14 9.87
CA ARG A 75 -17.80 1.16 11.32
C ARG A 75 -16.68 1.74 12.17
N THR A 76 -15.43 1.72 11.69
CA THR A 76 -14.26 2.31 12.36
C THR A 76 -13.90 3.70 11.82
N GLY A 77 -14.75 4.31 10.99
CA GLY A 77 -14.51 5.65 10.45
C GLY A 77 -13.57 5.71 9.24
N CYS A 78 -13.31 4.58 8.56
CA CYS A 78 -12.63 4.60 7.27
C CYS A 78 -13.58 5.06 6.17
N HIS A 79 -13.03 5.84 5.23
CA HIS A 79 -13.75 6.39 4.08
C HIS A 79 -13.24 5.85 2.75
N GLU A 80 -12.10 5.18 2.75
CA GLU A 80 -11.46 4.63 1.56
C GLU A 80 -11.14 3.14 1.69
N VAL A 81 -10.97 2.50 0.53
CA VAL A 81 -10.46 1.14 0.40
C VAL A 81 -9.20 1.19 -0.47
N LEU A 82 -8.13 0.56 0.01
CA LEU A 82 -6.93 0.30 -0.77
C LEU A 82 -6.91 -1.18 -1.17
N PHE A 83 -7.15 -1.44 -2.45
CA PHE A 83 -6.97 -2.77 -3.02
C PHE A 83 -5.51 -3.05 -3.27
N THR A 84 -5.05 -4.22 -2.81
CA THR A 84 -3.70 -4.70 -3.08
C THR A 84 -3.74 -6.11 -3.66
N LEU A 85 -2.90 -6.30 -4.66
CA LEU A 85 -2.84 -7.49 -5.48
C LEU A 85 -1.45 -7.60 -6.08
N GLY A 86 -0.99 -8.82 -6.32
CA GLY A 86 0.20 -9.04 -7.14
C GLY A 86 -0.09 -8.87 -8.63
N ASP A 87 0.98 -8.71 -9.41
CA ASP A 87 0.89 -8.48 -10.85
C ASP A 87 0.62 -9.78 -11.61
N LYS A 88 -0.44 -9.79 -12.43
CA LYS A 88 -0.83 -10.84 -13.39
C LYS A 88 -0.55 -12.29 -12.94
N PRO A 89 -0.99 -12.71 -11.74
CA PRO A 89 -0.73 -14.06 -11.23
C PRO A 89 -1.16 -15.19 -12.17
N GLU A 90 -2.23 -14.99 -12.95
CA GLU A 90 -2.76 -15.92 -13.95
C GLU A 90 -1.76 -16.24 -15.08
N SER A 91 -0.77 -15.37 -15.32
CA SER A 91 0.29 -15.64 -16.29
C SER A 91 1.27 -16.72 -15.80
N ARG A 92 1.34 -16.97 -14.50
CA ARG A 92 2.26 -17.92 -13.86
C ARG A 92 1.55 -19.13 -13.26
N TYR A 93 0.40 -18.91 -12.63
CA TYR A 93 -0.38 -19.92 -11.93
C TYR A 93 -1.59 -20.26 -12.80
N ARG A 94 -1.51 -21.38 -13.53
CA ARG A 94 -2.60 -21.97 -14.32
C ARG A 94 -3.19 -23.17 -13.60
#